data_AF-A0A815MEU8-F1
#
_entry.id   AF-A0A815MEU8-F1
#
_cell.length_a   1.000
_cell.length_b   1.000
_cell.length_c   1.000
_cell.angle_alpha   90.00
_cell.angle_beta   90.00
_cell.angle_gamma   90.00
#
_symmetry.space_group_name_H-M   'P 1'
#
loop_
_entity.id
_entity.type
_entity.pdbx_description
1 polymer ?
#
loop_
_entity_poly.entity_id
_entity_poly.type
_entity_poly.pdbx_seq_one_letter_code
_entity_poly.pdbx_strand_id
1 'polypeptide(L)'
;MMKYDCNHQNESSTVTDSSTLVTSSLIKVRSFGTITRAGDPIVGIYNTSAGMSTGCKNGSFSSSSEMPPEAIDNLTSTKYLNFGSTGGFNIEAPAPGVDTGFYVTPTISNNSIATALLFATANDSPNRDPITVTLEGSNSNALDIGSSWTLIYNGSTGIDPTTVPARQQYVTQQNFSNTIAYKSYRLLVTSQRGSDWAVQYSEAQIIGYY
;
A
#
# COMPACT_ATOMS: atom_id res chain seq x y z
N MET A 1 -63.58 -38.40 63.86
CA MET A 1 -62.34 -38.39 63.05
C MET A 1 -61.81 -36.96 63.07
N MET A 2 -60.53 -36.80 63.45
CA MET A 2 -59.78 -35.57 63.83
C MET A 2 -60.05 -34.36 62.91
N LYS A 3 -60.35 -33.13 63.34
CA LYS A 3 -59.69 -32.11 64.21
C LYS A 3 -58.38 -31.48 63.64
N TYR A 4 -58.43 -30.19 63.25
CA TYR A 4 -57.65 -29.02 63.79
C TYR A 4 -57.21 -27.93 62.78
N ASP A 5 -57.06 -26.74 63.36
CA ASP A 5 -56.88 -25.34 62.92
C ASP A 5 -55.48 -24.85 62.44
N CYS A 6 -55.49 -23.65 61.81
CA CYS A 6 -54.64 -22.43 61.90
C CYS A 6 -53.12 -22.35 61.53
N ASN A 7 -52.82 -21.30 60.72
CA ASN A 7 -51.68 -20.33 60.69
C ASN A 7 -50.21 -20.76 60.48
N HIS A 8 -49.53 -20.18 59.46
CA HIS A 8 -48.32 -19.32 59.61
C HIS A 8 -47.79 -18.69 58.29
N GLN A 9 -47.56 -17.36 58.36
CA GLN A 9 -46.42 -16.52 57.93
C GLN A 9 -45.88 -16.46 56.46
N ASN A 10 -45.55 -15.22 56.09
CA ASN A 10 -44.83 -14.73 54.89
C ASN A 10 -43.43 -15.33 54.72
N GLU A 11 -43.02 -15.55 53.46
CA GLU A 11 -41.63 -15.28 53.02
C GLU A 11 -41.61 -14.63 51.64
N SER A 12 -40.87 -13.51 51.57
CA SER A 12 -40.49 -12.79 50.37
C SER A 12 -39.43 -13.59 49.61
N SER A 13 -39.63 -13.80 48.31
CA SER A 13 -38.60 -14.35 47.42
C SER A 13 -38.30 -13.34 46.31
N THR A 14 -37.13 -12.72 46.41
CA THR A 14 -36.52 -11.92 45.34
C THR A 14 -36.03 -12.86 44.24
N VAL A 15 -36.60 -12.76 43.05
CA VAL A 15 -36.05 -13.38 41.85
C VAL A 15 -34.86 -12.55 41.38
N THR A 16 -33.65 -13.07 41.51
CA THR A 16 -32.48 -12.52 40.80
C THR A 16 -32.51 -13.01 39.36
N ASP A 17 -32.91 -12.14 38.44
CA ASP A 17 -32.75 -12.37 37.01
C ASP A 17 -31.26 -12.24 36.64
N SER A 18 -30.65 -13.37 36.29
CA SER A 18 -29.27 -13.41 35.82
C SER A 18 -29.29 -13.06 34.33
N SER A 19 -29.25 -11.76 34.03
CA SER A 19 -29.11 -11.30 32.65
C SER A 19 -27.71 -11.64 32.15
N THR A 20 -27.63 -12.66 31.28
CA THR A 20 -26.45 -12.90 30.45
C THR A 20 -26.24 -11.71 29.53
N LEU A 21 -25.21 -10.91 29.80
CA LEU A 21 -24.69 -9.90 28.88
C LEU A 21 -24.13 -10.61 27.65
N VAL A 22 -24.91 -10.68 26.57
CA VAL A 22 -24.39 -10.98 25.25
C VAL A 22 -23.63 -9.74 24.78
N THR A 23 -22.32 -9.73 24.95
CA THR A 23 -21.46 -8.71 24.37
C THR A 23 -21.44 -8.90 22.86
N SER A 24 -22.22 -8.09 22.14
CA SER A 24 -22.04 -7.98 20.69
C SER A 24 -20.67 -7.38 20.42
N SER A 25 -19.74 -8.19 19.91
CA SER A 25 -18.51 -7.66 19.34
C SER A 25 -18.90 -6.85 18.10
N LEU A 26 -18.65 -5.55 18.12
CA LEU A 26 -18.77 -4.72 16.92
C LEU A 26 -17.84 -5.31 15.85
N ILE A 27 -18.41 -5.89 14.80
CA ILE A 27 -17.64 -6.25 13.61
C ILE A 27 -17.20 -4.92 13.00
N LYS A 28 -15.91 -4.59 13.11
CA LYS A 28 -15.34 -3.46 12.40
C LYS A 28 -15.34 -3.81 10.91
N VAL A 29 -16.41 -3.43 10.22
CA VAL A 29 -16.49 -3.52 8.76
C VAL A 29 -15.47 -2.52 8.20
N ARG A 30 -14.53 -3.02 7.40
CA ARG A 30 -13.61 -2.18 6.63
C ARG A 30 -14.18 -1.97 5.24
N SER A 31 -14.08 -0.75 4.74
CA SER A 31 -14.40 -0.47 3.34
C SER A 31 -13.33 -1.06 2.44
N PHE A 32 -13.67 -1.42 1.21
CA PHE A 32 -12.72 -1.89 0.20
C PHE A 32 -12.59 -0.88 -0.94
N GLY A 33 -11.36 -0.61 -1.38
CA GLY A 33 -11.08 0.25 -2.53
C GLY A 33 -9.63 0.73 -2.55
N THR A 34 -9.36 1.77 -3.34
CA THR A 34 -8.03 2.38 -3.40
C THR A 34 -7.68 3.02 -2.06
N ILE A 35 -6.56 2.57 -1.49
CA ILE A 35 -6.00 3.02 -0.22
C ILE A 35 -5.25 4.34 -0.44
N THR A 36 -4.44 4.43 -1.49
CA THR A 36 -3.70 5.64 -1.86
C THR A 36 -4.60 6.67 -2.55
N ARG A 37 -4.41 7.95 -2.23
CA ARG A 37 -5.19 9.06 -2.77
C ARG A 37 -4.27 10.21 -3.19
N ALA A 38 -4.77 11.00 -4.13
CA ALA A 38 -4.16 12.28 -4.49
C ALA A 38 -3.96 13.13 -3.22
N GLY A 39 -2.73 13.59 -3.00
CA GLY A 39 -2.35 14.38 -1.83
C GLY A 39 -1.90 13.59 -0.60
N ASP A 40 -1.90 12.26 -0.63
CA ASP A 40 -1.26 11.48 0.45
C ASP A 40 0.23 11.83 0.56
N PRO A 41 0.78 11.99 1.78
CA PRO A 41 2.21 12.20 1.97
C PRO A 41 3.02 11.06 1.34
N ILE A 42 3.81 11.40 0.33
CA ILE A 42 4.62 10.47 -0.45
C ILE A 42 6.03 11.01 -0.62
N VAL A 43 7.02 10.13 -0.51
CA VAL A 43 8.43 10.47 -0.70
C VAL A 43 9.04 9.49 -1.67
N GLY A 44 9.59 10.02 -2.76
CA GLY A 44 10.37 9.27 -3.73
C GLY A 44 11.72 8.86 -3.14
N ILE A 45 12.13 7.62 -3.43
CA ILE A 45 13.34 7.00 -2.87
C ILE A 45 14.13 6.28 -3.97
N TYR A 46 15.41 6.06 -3.69
CA TYR A 46 16.29 5.24 -4.52
C TYR A 46 17.41 4.64 -3.67
N ASN A 47 18.20 3.76 -4.28
CA ASN A 47 19.35 3.11 -3.65
C ASN A 47 18.94 2.34 -2.37
N THR A 48 17.85 1.58 -2.48
CA THR A 48 17.37 0.73 -1.40
C THR A 48 16.60 -0.46 -1.94
N SER A 49 16.65 -1.56 -1.20
CA SER A 49 15.95 -2.80 -1.51
C SER A 49 15.06 -3.22 -0.34
N ALA A 50 14.18 -4.21 -0.58
CA ALA A 50 13.28 -4.70 0.45
C ALA A 50 14.05 -5.13 1.72
N GLY A 51 13.55 -4.73 2.90
CA GLY A 51 14.19 -4.95 4.20
C GLY A 51 15.40 -4.05 4.51
N MET A 52 15.90 -3.27 3.56
CA MET A 52 17.07 -2.39 3.75
C MET A 52 16.66 -0.94 4.06
N SER A 53 17.53 -0.22 4.77
CA SER A 53 17.33 1.21 5.04
C SER A 53 17.38 2.02 3.76
N THR A 54 16.64 3.13 3.73
CA THR A 54 16.65 4.05 2.61
C THR A 54 17.84 4.99 2.77
N GLY A 55 18.90 4.77 1.99
CA GLY A 55 20.12 5.59 2.03
C GLY A 55 19.93 7.00 1.43
N CYS A 56 18.94 7.18 0.55
CA CYS A 56 18.71 8.43 -0.16
C CYS A 56 17.20 8.76 -0.27
N LYS A 57 16.81 9.93 0.24
CA LYS A 57 15.45 10.50 0.16
C LYS A 57 15.43 11.66 -0.84
N ASN A 58 14.27 11.93 -1.44
CA ASN A 58 14.14 12.71 -2.67
C ASN A 58 14.95 12.05 -3.78
N GLY A 59 14.36 11.07 -4.46
CA GLY A 59 14.85 10.56 -5.74
C GLY A 59 15.35 11.67 -6.66
N SER A 60 16.19 11.31 -7.64
CA SER A 60 16.48 12.24 -8.72
C SER A 60 15.30 12.18 -9.69
N PHE A 61 14.47 13.20 -9.71
CA PHE A 61 13.29 13.30 -10.58
C PHE A 61 13.27 14.67 -11.28
N SER A 62 12.55 14.79 -12.39
CA SER A 62 12.52 16.05 -13.13
C SER A 62 11.80 17.13 -12.31
N SER A 63 12.22 18.39 -12.46
CA SER A 63 11.54 19.55 -11.86
C SER A 63 10.24 19.92 -12.58
N SER A 64 9.85 19.18 -13.62
CA SER A 64 8.75 19.49 -14.54
C SER A 64 7.56 18.55 -14.36
N SER A 65 6.95 18.54 -13.16
CA SER A 65 5.67 17.83 -12.90
C SER A 65 5.73 16.32 -13.16
N GLU A 66 6.86 15.68 -12.86
CA GLU A 66 7.00 14.21 -12.88
C GLU A 66 7.48 13.68 -11.52
N MET A 67 6.88 14.20 -10.45
CA MET A 67 7.30 14.01 -9.06
C MET A 67 6.63 12.76 -8.43
N PRO A 68 6.99 12.38 -7.20
CA PRO A 68 6.36 11.23 -6.53
C PRO A 68 4.82 11.32 -6.39
N PRO A 69 4.19 12.49 -6.15
CA PRO A 69 2.72 12.59 -6.07
C PRO A 69 1.98 12.11 -7.32
N GLU A 70 2.56 12.27 -8.51
CA GLU A 70 2.02 11.80 -9.79
C GLU A 70 2.01 10.27 -9.93
N ALA A 71 2.48 9.52 -8.93
CA ALA A 71 2.30 8.07 -8.87
C ALA A 71 0.91 7.65 -8.35
N ILE A 72 0.17 8.55 -7.71
CA ILE A 72 -1.06 8.23 -6.96
C ILE A 72 -2.13 9.34 -7.09
N ASP A 73 -2.04 10.16 -8.13
CA ASP A 73 -2.92 11.32 -8.31
C ASP A 73 -4.24 10.96 -9.02
N ASN A 74 -4.39 9.71 -9.47
CA ASN A 74 -5.52 9.17 -10.24
C ASN A 74 -5.63 9.76 -11.65
N LEU A 75 -4.53 10.27 -12.22
CA LEU A 75 -4.49 10.85 -13.56
C LEU A 75 -3.49 10.08 -14.43
N THR A 76 -3.98 9.27 -15.37
CA THR A 76 -3.07 8.58 -16.29
C THR A 76 -2.34 9.51 -17.26
N SER A 77 -2.70 10.79 -17.28
CA SER A 77 -2.06 11.82 -18.10
C SER A 77 -0.76 12.39 -17.50
N THR A 78 -0.54 12.24 -16.19
CA THR A 78 0.70 12.63 -15.49
C THR A 78 1.59 11.39 -15.31
N LYS A 79 2.80 11.55 -14.77
CA LYS A 79 3.66 10.41 -14.44
C LYS A 79 4.63 10.72 -13.32
N TYR A 80 5.00 9.71 -12.56
CA TYR A 80 6.21 9.75 -11.76
C TYR A 80 7.39 9.22 -12.59
N LEU A 81 8.50 9.97 -12.61
CA LEU A 81 9.75 9.59 -13.27
C LEU A 81 10.89 9.61 -12.25
N ASN A 82 11.56 8.48 -12.03
CA ASN A 82 12.67 8.36 -11.08
C ASN A 82 13.95 7.95 -11.81
N PHE A 83 14.95 8.83 -11.80
CA PHE A 83 16.27 8.61 -12.40
C PHE A 83 17.16 7.69 -11.54
N GLY A 84 16.76 7.36 -10.32
CA GLY A 84 17.56 6.55 -9.40
C GLY A 84 18.91 7.17 -9.03
N SER A 85 19.96 6.36 -9.03
CA SER A 85 21.32 6.74 -8.58
C SER A 85 22.11 7.61 -9.55
N THR A 86 21.61 7.82 -10.78
CA THR A 86 22.36 8.48 -11.85
C THR A 86 22.18 10.00 -11.90
N GLY A 87 21.26 10.59 -11.12
CA GLY A 87 21.14 12.04 -10.98
C GLY A 87 20.66 12.80 -12.23
N GLY A 88 20.19 12.09 -13.25
CA GLY A 88 19.92 12.63 -14.59
C GLY A 88 20.45 11.68 -15.67
N PHE A 89 20.33 12.05 -16.95
CA PHE A 89 20.59 11.28 -18.19
C PHE A 89 21.95 10.54 -18.34
N ASN A 90 22.44 9.84 -17.32
CA ASN A 90 23.64 9.01 -17.38
C ASN A 90 23.22 7.57 -17.65
N ILE A 91 23.49 7.12 -18.87
CA ILE A 91 23.08 5.82 -19.44
C ILE A 91 24.04 4.69 -19.06
N GLU A 92 25.04 4.95 -18.22
CA GLU A 92 26.08 3.97 -17.85
C GLU A 92 25.65 3.01 -16.73
N ALA A 93 24.54 3.29 -16.03
CA ALA A 93 23.91 2.29 -15.17
C ALA A 93 22.97 1.43 -16.04
N PRO A 94 23.12 0.09 -16.06
CA PRO A 94 22.29 -0.76 -16.93
C PRO A 94 20.80 -0.74 -16.57
N ALA A 95 20.46 -0.39 -15.32
CA ALA A 95 19.08 -0.24 -14.86
C ALA A 95 18.92 0.72 -13.66
N PRO A 96 19.07 2.04 -13.83
CA PRO A 96 18.99 3.00 -12.74
C PRO A 96 17.62 3.06 -12.06
N GLY A 97 16.57 2.57 -12.73
CA GLY A 97 15.23 2.45 -12.16
C GLY A 97 15.06 1.32 -11.14
N VAL A 98 15.96 0.33 -11.10
CA VAL A 98 15.94 -0.72 -10.07
C VAL A 98 16.35 -0.12 -8.72
N ASP A 99 15.77 -0.63 -7.63
CA ASP A 99 15.98 -0.11 -6.27
C ASP A 99 15.48 1.33 -6.07
N THR A 100 14.53 1.75 -6.92
CA THR A 100 13.81 3.02 -6.82
C THR A 100 12.34 2.81 -6.49
N GLY A 101 11.66 3.88 -6.09
CA GLY A 101 10.21 3.86 -5.88
C GLY A 101 9.78 4.95 -4.93
N PHE A 102 8.90 4.63 -4.00
CA PHE A 102 8.42 5.58 -3.00
C PHE A 102 7.99 4.89 -1.71
N TYR A 103 7.88 5.66 -0.63
CA TYR A 103 6.98 5.31 0.45
C TYR A 103 5.86 6.34 0.59
N VAL A 104 4.69 5.88 1.00
CA VAL A 104 3.46 6.67 1.13
C VAL A 104 2.80 6.39 2.48
N THR A 105 2.21 7.42 3.07
CA THR A 105 1.36 7.32 4.26
C THR A 105 -0.08 7.66 3.88
N PRO A 106 -0.92 6.66 3.60
CA PRO A 106 -2.31 6.91 3.23
C PRO A 106 -3.09 7.65 4.31
N THR A 107 -3.82 8.70 3.93
CA THR A 107 -4.63 9.52 4.85
C THR A 107 -6.06 9.03 5.01
N ILE A 108 -6.44 8.03 4.22
CA ILE A 108 -7.79 7.44 4.18
C ILE A 108 -8.25 6.84 5.50
N SER A 109 -7.31 6.32 6.31
CA SER A 109 -7.55 5.71 7.61
C SER A 109 -6.24 5.67 8.39
N ASN A 110 -6.30 5.41 9.70
CA ASN A 110 -5.08 5.23 10.50
C ASN A 110 -4.24 4.03 10.05
N ASN A 111 -4.88 2.95 9.59
CA ASN A 111 -4.19 1.75 9.11
C ASN A 111 -5.10 1.01 8.13
N SER A 112 -4.54 0.60 6.99
CA SER A 112 -5.24 -0.17 5.95
C SER A 112 -4.55 -1.52 5.71
N ILE A 113 -5.20 -2.43 4.98
CA ILE A 113 -4.68 -3.74 4.59
C ILE A 113 -4.59 -3.74 3.06
N ALA A 114 -3.39 -3.58 2.51
CA ALA A 114 -3.16 -3.71 1.07
C ALA A 114 -3.33 -5.15 0.61
N THR A 115 -4.07 -5.38 -0.47
CA THR A 115 -4.33 -6.71 -1.06
C THR A 115 -4.21 -6.73 -2.59
N ALA A 116 -4.04 -5.57 -3.21
CA ALA A 116 -3.79 -5.49 -4.65
C ALA A 116 -2.97 -4.25 -5.03
N LEU A 117 -2.33 -4.33 -6.20
CA LEU A 117 -1.69 -3.23 -6.90
C LEU A 117 -2.31 -3.03 -8.28
N LEU A 118 -2.52 -1.79 -8.68
CA LEU A 118 -2.97 -1.42 -10.02
C LEU A 118 -2.07 -0.32 -10.58
N PHE A 119 -1.36 -0.63 -11.66
CA PHE A 119 -0.47 0.32 -12.33
C PHE A 119 -1.11 0.94 -13.56
N ALA A 120 -0.64 2.14 -13.94
CA ALA A 120 -0.82 2.69 -15.28
C ALA A 120 0.53 3.03 -15.90
N THR A 121 0.69 2.73 -17.19
CA THR A 121 1.93 3.03 -17.94
C THR A 121 2.05 4.53 -18.21
N ALA A 122 3.27 5.08 -18.21
CA ALA A 122 3.52 6.48 -18.57
C ALA A 122 3.36 6.77 -20.08
N ASN A 123 3.77 7.95 -20.56
CA ASN A 123 3.53 8.39 -21.94
C ASN A 123 4.64 8.09 -22.98
N ASP A 124 5.94 8.09 -22.62
CA ASP A 124 7.01 8.35 -23.60
C ASP A 124 8.00 7.21 -23.91
N SER A 125 8.37 6.32 -22.98
CA SER A 125 9.33 5.22 -23.24
C SER A 125 8.91 3.91 -22.62
N PRO A 126 8.76 2.82 -23.40
CA PRO A 126 8.51 1.47 -22.88
C PRO A 126 9.66 0.88 -22.09
N ASN A 127 10.91 1.26 -22.39
CA ASN A 127 12.08 0.70 -21.71
C ASN A 127 12.10 1.06 -20.20
N ARG A 128 11.42 2.14 -19.83
CA ARG A 128 11.30 2.65 -18.45
C ARG A 128 10.12 2.05 -17.68
N ASP A 129 9.36 1.12 -18.26
CA ASP A 129 8.22 0.53 -17.56
C ASP A 129 8.71 -0.39 -16.42
N PRO A 130 8.17 -0.29 -15.18
CA PRO A 130 8.48 -1.23 -14.10
C PRO A 130 7.78 -2.57 -14.35
N ILE A 131 8.53 -3.66 -14.44
CA ILE A 131 7.98 -4.99 -14.71
C ILE A 131 7.66 -5.73 -13.42
N THR A 132 8.54 -5.65 -12.43
CA THR A 132 8.32 -6.23 -11.11
C THR A 132 8.60 -5.22 -10.00
N VAL A 133 7.91 -5.41 -8.88
CA VAL A 133 8.01 -4.57 -7.68
C VAL A 133 7.97 -5.41 -6.41
N THR A 134 8.41 -4.81 -5.31
CA THR A 134 8.03 -5.23 -3.96
C THR A 134 7.08 -4.21 -3.34
N LEU A 135 6.13 -4.68 -2.53
CA LEU A 135 5.36 -3.86 -1.62
C LEU A 135 5.65 -4.29 -0.19
N GLU A 136 5.96 -3.33 0.67
CA GLU A 136 6.19 -3.53 2.09
C GLU A 136 5.26 -2.63 2.91
N GLY A 137 4.92 -3.05 4.13
CA GLY A 137 4.14 -2.26 5.08
C GLY A 137 4.93 -1.90 6.34
N SER A 138 4.64 -0.76 6.93
CA SER A 138 5.22 -0.30 8.18
C SER A 138 4.15 0.29 9.11
N ASN A 139 4.31 0.02 10.41
CA ASN A 139 3.59 0.70 11.49
C ASN A 139 4.52 1.62 12.32
N SER A 140 5.79 1.74 11.91
CA SER A 140 6.81 2.60 12.52
C SER A 140 6.65 4.05 12.04
N ASN A 141 7.10 4.99 12.86
CA ASN A 141 7.24 6.39 12.45
C ASN A 141 8.57 6.66 11.73
N ALA A 142 9.56 5.76 11.86
CA ALA A 142 10.87 5.87 11.23
C ALA A 142 10.89 5.11 9.89
N LEU A 143 10.37 5.77 8.84
CA LEU A 143 10.16 5.17 7.52
C LEU A 143 11.44 5.02 6.68
N ASP A 144 12.57 5.50 7.17
CA ASP A 144 13.88 5.41 6.53
C ASP A 144 14.75 4.25 7.02
N ILE A 145 14.33 3.60 8.11
CA ILE A 145 15.01 2.45 8.67
C ILE A 145 14.44 1.17 8.04
N GLY A 146 15.31 0.32 7.49
CA GLY A 146 14.91 -0.90 6.77
C GLY A 146 14.11 -1.87 7.62
N SER A 147 14.51 -2.04 8.89
CA SER A 147 13.83 -2.91 9.85
C SER A 147 12.41 -2.47 10.21
N SER A 148 11.97 -1.28 9.77
CA SER A 148 10.58 -0.83 9.93
C SER A 148 9.62 -1.48 8.93
N TRP A 149 10.14 -2.12 7.87
CA TRP A 149 9.35 -2.60 6.74
C TRP A 149 9.16 -4.12 6.78
N THR A 150 7.92 -4.56 6.53
CA THR A 150 7.56 -5.98 6.37
C THR A 150 7.12 -6.23 4.94
N LEU A 151 7.73 -7.19 4.25
CA LEU A 151 7.36 -7.56 2.88
C LEU A 151 5.93 -8.14 2.83
N ILE A 152 5.12 -7.61 1.91
CA ILE A 152 3.74 -8.01 1.65
C ILE A 152 3.61 -8.65 0.27
N TYR A 153 4.31 -8.11 -0.72
CA TYR A 153 4.25 -8.56 -2.11
C TYR A 153 5.62 -8.46 -2.77
N ASN A 154 5.93 -9.42 -3.65
CA ASN A 154 7.08 -9.39 -4.55
C ASN A 154 6.66 -10.07 -5.85
N GLY A 155 6.48 -9.30 -6.92
CA GLY A 155 5.95 -9.84 -8.17
C GLY A 155 5.72 -8.79 -9.24
N SER A 156 4.91 -9.16 -10.23
CA SER A 156 4.60 -8.32 -11.40
C SER A 156 3.87 -7.02 -11.02
N THR A 157 3.99 -5.99 -11.86
CA THR A 157 3.13 -4.80 -11.86
C THR A 157 1.85 -4.99 -12.68
N GLY A 158 1.75 -6.09 -13.42
CA GLY A 158 0.72 -6.32 -14.45
C GLY A 158 1.09 -5.82 -15.84
N ILE A 159 2.23 -5.13 -15.99
CA ILE A 159 2.79 -4.76 -17.29
C ILE A 159 3.40 -6.01 -17.93
N ASP A 160 2.97 -6.34 -19.15
CA ASP A 160 3.54 -7.46 -19.92
C ASP A 160 5.03 -7.19 -20.22
N PRO A 161 5.97 -8.09 -19.87
CA PRO A 161 7.40 -7.87 -20.09
C PRO A 161 7.82 -7.96 -21.57
N THR A 162 7.05 -8.67 -22.38
CA THR A 162 7.37 -8.99 -23.79
C THR A 162 6.67 -8.09 -24.79
N THR A 163 5.46 -7.63 -24.47
CA THR A 163 4.67 -6.75 -25.34
C THR A 163 4.57 -5.35 -24.74
N VAL A 164 4.56 -4.33 -25.60
CA VAL A 164 4.39 -2.94 -25.18
C VAL A 164 2.89 -2.63 -25.09
N PRO A 165 2.34 -2.37 -23.89
CA PRO A 165 0.94 -2.01 -23.74
C PRO A 165 0.65 -0.61 -24.30
N ALA A 166 -0.63 -0.28 -24.44
CA ALA A 166 -1.06 1.09 -24.69
C ALA A 166 -0.54 2.02 -23.58
N ARG A 167 -0.13 3.23 -23.96
CA ARG A 167 0.44 4.23 -23.04
C ARG A 167 -0.66 4.97 -22.30
N GLN A 168 -0.37 5.47 -21.09
CA GLN A 168 -1.34 6.22 -20.26
C GLN A 168 -2.63 5.43 -19.95
N GLN A 169 -2.52 4.10 -19.86
CA GLN A 169 -3.62 3.20 -19.54
C GLN A 169 -3.29 2.35 -18.32
N TYR A 170 -4.32 2.01 -17.55
CA TYR A 170 -4.23 1.00 -16.51
C TYR A 170 -3.94 -0.37 -17.11
N VAL A 171 -3.13 -1.16 -16.41
CA VAL A 171 -2.82 -2.55 -16.75
C VAL A 171 -3.54 -3.53 -15.82
N THR A 172 -3.27 -4.83 -15.97
CA THR A 172 -3.93 -5.87 -15.18
C THR A 172 -3.61 -5.74 -13.69
N GLN A 173 -4.64 -5.60 -12.85
CA GLN A 173 -4.50 -5.59 -11.40
C GLN A 173 -3.82 -6.86 -10.88
N GLN A 174 -2.88 -6.70 -9.96
CA GLN A 174 -2.18 -7.80 -9.30
C GLN A 174 -2.72 -7.96 -7.88
N ASN A 175 -3.34 -9.11 -7.61
CA ASN A 175 -3.93 -9.44 -6.31
C ASN A 175 -2.98 -10.31 -5.49
N PHE A 176 -2.91 -10.08 -4.18
CA PHE A 176 -2.09 -10.86 -3.25
C PHE A 176 -2.75 -10.96 -1.87
N SER A 177 -2.26 -11.88 -1.05
CA SER A 177 -2.78 -12.10 0.30
C SER A 177 -2.03 -11.27 1.33
N ASN A 178 -2.77 -10.54 2.15
CA ASN A 178 -2.28 -9.86 3.34
C ASN A 178 -3.43 -9.71 4.32
N THR A 179 -3.16 -9.94 5.60
CA THR A 179 -4.15 -9.79 6.67
C THR A 179 -3.71 -8.76 7.72
N ILE A 180 -2.54 -8.15 7.55
CA ILE A 180 -1.96 -7.20 8.50
C ILE A 180 -2.21 -5.78 8.02
N ALA A 181 -2.68 -4.93 8.93
CA ALA A 181 -2.90 -3.52 8.65
C ALA A 181 -1.63 -2.69 8.94
N TYR A 182 -1.31 -1.76 8.03
CA TYR A 182 -0.14 -0.89 8.08
C TYR A 182 -0.53 0.58 7.96
N LYS A 183 0.28 1.46 8.56
CA LYS A 183 0.14 2.93 8.47
C LYS A 183 0.74 3.49 7.19
N SER A 184 1.84 2.90 6.75
CA SER A 184 2.59 3.34 5.57
C SER A 184 2.98 2.14 4.73
N TYR A 185 3.17 2.39 3.44
CA TYR A 185 3.62 1.40 2.46
C TYR A 185 4.87 1.89 1.74
N ARG A 186 5.75 0.96 1.38
CA ARG A 186 6.92 1.21 0.53
C ARG A 186 6.82 0.34 -0.70
N LEU A 187 6.91 0.95 -1.87
CA LEU A 187 6.94 0.28 -3.16
C LEU A 187 8.32 0.47 -3.78
N LEU A 188 8.95 -0.63 -4.20
CA LEU A 188 10.26 -0.61 -4.86
C LEU A 188 10.19 -1.36 -6.18
N VAL A 189 10.80 -0.80 -7.22
CA VAL A 189 10.97 -1.43 -8.53
C VAL A 189 12.13 -2.42 -8.45
N THR A 190 11.86 -3.67 -8.84
CA THR A 190 12.84 -4.76 -8.82
C THR A 190 13.27 -5.22 -10.22
N SER A 191 12.53 -4.83 -11.26
CA SER A 191 12.97 -4.93 -12.65
C SER A 191 12.27 -3.91 -13.54
N GLN A 192 12.94 -3.53 -14.62
CA GLN A 192 12.45 -2.63 -15.66
C GLN A 192 12.52 -3.33 -17.02
N ARG A 193 11.66 -2.94 -17.96
CA ARG A 193 11.52 -3.64 -19.25
C ARG A 193 12.82 -3.69 -20.04
N GLY A 194 13.48 -2.55 -20.16
CA GLY A 194 14.67 -2.37 -20.98
C GLY A 194 15.75 -1.61 -20.23
N SER A 195 16.79 -1.21 -20.94
CA SER A 195 17.80 -0.29 -20.42
C SER A 195 17.45 1.12 -20.86
N ASP A 196 17.33 2.02 -19.89
CA ASP A 196 17.05 3.44 -20.06
C ASP A 196 17.49 4.16 -18.78
N TRP A 197 17.57 5.49 -18.79
CA TRP A 197 18.16 6.29 -17.70
C TRP A 197 17.22 6.53 -16.50
N ALA A 198 16.03 5.90 -16.47
CA ALA A 198 15.03 6.06 -15.41
C ALA A 198 13.95 4.95 -15.43
N VAL A 199 13.10 4.92 -14.40
CA VAL A 199 11.81 4.21 -14.42
C VAL A 199 10.65 5.21 -14.39
N GLN A 200 9.51 4.84 -14.95
CA GLN A 200 8.31 5.67 -14.95
C GLN A 200 6.99 4.91 -14.96
N TYR A 201 5.96 5.55 -14.40
CA TYR A 201 4.60 5.06 -14.40
C TYR A 201 3.65 6.22 -14.09
N SER A 202 2.45 6.15 -14.66
CA SER A 202 1.41 7.16 -14.42
C SER A 202 0.66 6.93 -13.13
N GLU A 203 0.47 5.68 -12.72
CA GLU A 203 -0.19 5.34 -11.47
C GLU A 203 0.43 4.07 -10.89
N ALA A 204 0.45 3.99 -9.55
CA ALA A 204 0.83 2.84 -8.74
C ALA A 204 -0.12 2.77 -7.53
N GLN A 205 -1.37 2.41 -7.82
CA GLN A 205 -2.43 2.38 -6.81
C GLN A 205 -2.30 1.16 -5.90
N ILE A 206 -2.39 1.41 -4.59
CA ILE A 206 -2.50 0.37 -3.58
C ILE A 206 -3.98 0.21 -3.25
N ILE A 207 -4.51 -1.01 -3.35
CA ILE A 207 -5.94 -1.31 -3.17
C ILE A 207 -6.10 -2.31 -2.03
N GLY A 208 -7.13 -2.14 -1.22
CA GLY A 208 -7.48 -3.09 -0.16
C GLY A 208 -8.48 -2.54 0.84
N TYR A 209 -8.37 -2.97 2.09
CA TYR A 209 -9.34 -2.67 3.14
C TYR A 209 -8.88 -1.54 4.05
N TYR A 210 -9.74 -0.57 4.39
CA TYR A 210 -9.43 0.52 5.32
C TYR A 210 -10.54 0.75 6.34
#